data_AF-A0A3M1AQA1-F1
#
_entry.id   AF-A0A3M1AQA1-F1
#
_cell.length_a   1.000
_cell.length_b   1.000
_cell.length_c   1.000
_cell.angle_alpha   90.00
_cell.angle_beta   90.00
_cell.angle_gamma   90.00
#
_symmetry.space_group_name_H-M   'P 1'
#
loop_
_entity.id
_entity.type
_entity.pdbx_description
1 polymer ?
#
loop_
_entity_poly.entity_id
_entity_poly.type
_entity_poly.pdbx_seq_one_letter_code
_entity_poly.pdbx_strand_id
1 'polypeptide(L)'
;SYLSSNFKELRNLPKDDPALQAKARDRWYVPDPNKAGDLEKLRERALLREFEEYRESSSRRLKVFRLEAVRAGFKKAWQERDYATIIAVARKIPDKVLQEDPKLLMWYDQAITRMGDES
;
A
#
# COMPACT_ATOMS: atom_id res chain seq x y z
N SER A 1 -3.99 42.16 -14.87
CA SER A 1 -4.28 40.94 -15.65
C SER A 1 -3.35 39.85 -15.12
N TYR A 2 -3.71 38.75 -14.43
CA TYR A 2 -4.87 37.84 -14.44
C TYR A 2 -4.88 37.05 -13.08
N LEU A 3 -5.21 37.68 -11.95
CA LEU A 3 -5.07 37.00 -10.62
C LEU A 3 -6.26 37.18 -9.67
N SER A 4 -7.42 37.63 -10.15
CA SER A 4 -8.54 37.94 -9.24
C SER A 4 -9.91 37.90 -9.92
N SER A 5 -10.21 36.88 -10.72
CA SER A 5 -11.57 36.75 -11.28
C SER A 5 -11.90 35.34 -11.77
N ASN A 6 -12.02 34.40 -10.82
CA ASN A 6 -12.72 33.10 -10.89
C ASN A 6 -12.04 32.19 -9.86
N PHE A 7 -12.55 31.93 -8.66
CA PHE A 7 -13.85 31.31 -8.41
C PHE A 7 -14.40 31.74 -7.05
N LYS A 8 -15.68 32.09 -7.08
CA LYS A 8 -16.41 32.79 -6.04
C LYS A 8 -17.36 31.82 -5.33
N GLU A 9 -16.90 30.65 -4.91
CA GLU A 9 -17.76 29.64 -4.26
C GLU A 9 -17.11 28.93 -3.05
N LEU A 10 -15.95 29.40 -2.56
CA LEU A 10 -15.40 28.99 -1.26
C LEU A 10 -16.00 29.81 -0.11
N ARG A 11 -17.32 30.03 -0.15
CA ARG A 11 -18.04 30.61 0.97
C ARG A 11 -19.05 29.59 1.52
N ASN A 12 -18.65 29.05 2.67
CA ASN A 12 -19.56 28.74 3.78
C ASN A 12 -20.22 27.35 3.86
N LEU A 13 -19.48 26.25 3.71
CA LEU A 13 -19.93 24.92 4.20
C LEU A 13 -18.82 24.13 4.95
N PRO A 14 -19.19 23.36 5.99
CA PRO A 14 -18.29 22.87 7.04
C PRO A 14 -17.30 21.79 6.56
N LYS A 15 -16.14 21.73 7.23
CA LYS A 15 -15.04 20.77 7.00
C LYS A 15 -15.37 19.31 7.36
N ASP A 16 -16.66 18.95 7.47
CA ASP A 16 -17.15 17.63 7.91
C ASP A 16 -18.01 16.96 6.81
N ASP A 17 -17.73 17.26 5.54
CA ASP A 17 -18.52 16.72 4.44
C ASP A 17 -18.05 15.29 4.07
N PRO A 18 -18.89 14.25 4.24
CA PRO A 18 -18.53 12.85 3.96
C PRO A 18 -18.23 12.60 2.48
N ALA A 19 -18.54 13.53 1.59
CA ALA A 19 -18.22 13.44 0.16
C ALA A 19 -16.72 13.67 -0.14
N LEU A 20 -16.00 14.43 0.70
CA LEU A 20 -14.55 14.62 0.58
C LEU A 20 -13.76 13.39 1.05
N GLN A 21 -14.27 12.68 2.06
CA GLN A 21 -13.70 11.40 2.50
C GLN A 21 -13.88 10.29 1.46
N ALA A 22 -14.90 10.34 0.61
CA ALA A 22 -15.10 9.36 -0.45
C ALA A 22 -14.05 9.47 -1.58
N LYS A 23 -13.56 10.68 -1.89
CA LYS A 23 -12.54 10.91 -2.94
C LYS A 23 -11.08 10.87 -2.43
N ALA A 24 -10.85 11.10 -1.14
CA ALA A 24 -9.52 10.96 -0.53
C ALA A 24 -9.18 9.53 -0.06
N ARG A 25 -10.13 8.59 -0.18
CA ARG A 25 -9.96 7.16 0.16
C ARG A 25 -9.11 6.36 -0.83
N ASP A 26 -8.71 6.95 -1.94
CA ASP A 26 -7.89 6.27 -2.95
C ASP A 26 -6.38 6.47 -2.76
N ARG A 27 -5.90 7.30 -1.81
CA ARG A 27 -4.44 7.54 -1.77
C ARG A 27 -3.70 7.70 -0.46
N TRP A 28 -4.29 8.06 0.67
CA TRP A 28 -3.50 8.09 1.92
C TRP A 28 -4.43 8.23 3.12
N TYR A 29 -4.58 7.15 3.88
CA TYR A 29 -5.28 7.18 5.16
C TYR A 29 -4.41 7.91 6.17
N VAL A 30 -4.86 9.06 6.68
CA VAL A 30 -4.24 9.78 7.79
C VAL A 30 -4.94 9.35 9.08
N PRO A 31 -4.36 8.47 9.91
CA PRO A 31 -4.95 8.08 11.18
C PRO A 31 -4.87 9.21 12.21
N ASP A 32 -5.98 9.44 12.91
CA ASP A 32 -6.09 10.34 14.05
C ASP A 32 -5.02 10.08 15.14
N PRO A 33 -4.36 11.12 15.66
CA PRO A 33 -3.16 11.02 16.49
C PRO A 33 -3.39 10.49 17.92
N ASN A 34 -4.63 10.39 18.40
CA ASN A 34 -4.92 10.06 19.80
C ASN A 34 -5.14 8.56 20.09
N LYS A 35 -5.19 7.70 19.06
CA LYS A 35 -5.33 6.23 19.20
C LYS A 35 -4.36 5.43 18.31
N ALA A 36 -3.33 6.10 17.78
CA ALA A 36 -2.51 5.61 16.69
C ALA A 36 -1.80 4.26 16.98
N GLY A 37 -1.26 4.06 18.20
CA GLY A 37 -0.45 2.88 18.49
C GLY A 37 -1.19 1.53 18.53
N ASP A 38 -2.44 1.50 19.02
CA ASP A 38 -3.24 0.27 19.07
C ASP A 38 -3.94 0.01 17.72
N LEU A 39 -4.37 1.09 17.07
CA LEU A 39 -4.92 1.04 15.72
C LEU A 39 -3.87 0.62 14.69
N GLU A 40 -2.60 1.02 14.83
CA GLU A 40 -1.51 0.57 13.95
C GLU A 40 -1.29 -0.94 14.03
N LYS A 41 -1.36 -1.54 15.21
CA LYS A 41 -1.24 -3.00 15.37
C LYS A 41 -2.41 -3.75 14.74
N LEU A 42 -3.64 -3.26 14.94
CA LEU A 42 -4.83 -3.85 14.31
C LEU A 42 -4.78 -3.67 12.79
N ARG A 43 -4.30 -2.52 12.33
CA ARG A 43 -4.13 -2.21 10.92
C ARG A 43 -3.07 -3.10 10.29
N GLU A 44 -1.90 -3.27 10.91
CA GLU A 44 -0.87 -4.19 10.42
C GLU A 44 -1.40 -5.62 10.32
N ARG A 45 -2.15 -6.10 11.32
CA ARG A 45 -2.80 -7.42 11.27
C ARG A 45 -3.79 -7.55 10.12
N ALA A 46 -4.63 -6.54 9.89
CA ALA A 46 -5.58 -6.54 8.77
C ALA A 46 -4.86 -6.52 7.41
N LEU A 47 -3.80 -5.72 7.29
CA LEU A 47 -2.95 -5.62 6.11
C LEU A 47 -2.25 -6.94 5.80
N LEU A 48 -1.76 -7.65 6.82
CA LEU A 48 -1.17 -8.98 6.66
C LEU A 48 -2.19 -10.02 6.21
N ARG A 49 -3.44 -9.92 6.69
CA ARG A 49 -4.52 -10.81 6.26
C ARG A 49 -4.88 -10.60 4.78
N GLU A 50 -5.00 -9.35 4.34
CA GLU A 50 -5.17 -9.03 2.91
C GLU A 50 -3.98 -9.55 2.08
N PHE A 51 -2.75 -9.42 2.60
CA PHE A 51 -1.57 -9.94 1.90
C PHE A 51 -1.59 -11.46 1.72
N GLU A 52 -2.07 -12.18 2.73
CA GLU A 52 -2.23 -13.63 2.66
C GLU A 52 -3.24 -14.01 1.56
N GLU A 53 -4.34 -13.28 1.44
CA GLU A 53 -5.28 -13.47 0.32
C GLU A 53 -4.61 -13.24 -1.04
N TYR A 54 -3.71 -12.26 -1.17
CA TYR A 54 -2.95 -12.03 -2.42
C TYR A 54 -1.95 -13.14 -2.73
N ARG A 55 -1.33 -13.71 -1.69
CA ARG A 55 -0.44 -14.87 -1.80
C ARG A 55 -1.23 -16.08 -2.31
N GLU A 56 -2.34 -16.41 -1.65
CA GLU A 56 -3.20 -17.55 -1.99
C GLU A 56 -3.97 -17.34 -3.30
N SER A 57 -4.19 -16.10 -3.71
CA SER A 57 -4.87 -15.80 -4.97
C SER A 57 -4.11 -16.43 -6.13
N SER A 58 -4.78 -17.32 -6.86
CA SER A 58 -4.25 -17.92 -8.10
C SER A 58 -4.23 -16.94 -9.28
N SER A 59 -4.60 -15.67 -9.04
CA SER A 59 -4.56 -14.63 -10.06
C SER A 59 -3.13 -14.34 -10.50
N ARG A 60 -2.91 -14.41 -11.82
CA ARG A 60 -1.62 -14.10 -12.45
C ARG A 60 -1.21 -12.62 -12.28
N ARG A 61 -2.19 -11.72 -12.06
CA ARG A 61 -1.98 -10.29 -11.81
C ARG A 61 -2.96 -9.77 -10.78
N LEU A 62 -2.46 -9.01 -9.80
CA LEU A 62 -3.28 -8.28 -8.83
C LEU A 62 -3.74 -6.97 -9.47
N LYS A 63 -5.05 -6.83 -9.70
CA LYS A 63 -5.65 -5.61 -10.26
C LYS A 63 -6.09 -4.61 -9.18
N VAL A 64 -6.55 -5.12 -8.05
CA VAL A 64 -7.01 -4.33 -6.90
C VAL A 64 -6.26 -4.85 -5.69
N PHE A 65 -5.33 -4.07 -5.17
CA PHE A 65 -4.56 -4.42 -3.98
C PHE A 65 -4.11 -3.15 -3.27
N ARG A 66 -3.94 -3.27 -1.95
CA ARG A 66 -3.39 -2.18 -1.13
C ARG A 66 -1.87 -2.27 -1.07
N LEU A 67 -1.19 -1.18 -1.44
CA LEU A 67 0.27 -1.10 -1.35
C LEU A 67 0.80 -1.29 0.07
N GLU A 68 0.07 -0.77 1.06
CA GLU A 68 0.40 -0.93 2.47
C GLU A 68 0.36 -2.41 2.90
N ALA A 69 -0.58 -3.19 2.34
CA ALA A 69 -0.71 -4.62 2.63
C ALA A 69 0.46 -5.41 2.05
N VAL A 70 0.82 -5.11 0.80
CA VAL A 70 2.02 -5.69 0.16
C VAL A 70 3.28 -5.35 0.96
N ARG A 71 3.44 -4.09 1.39
CA ARG A 71 4.63 -3.67 2.14
C ARG A 71 4.72 -4.35 3.51
N ALA A 72 3.61 -4.45 4.23
CA ALA A 72 3.55 -5.17 5.51
C ALA A 72 3.87 -6.67 5.30
N GLY A 73 3.30 -7.26 4.26
CA GLY A 73 3.56 -8.65 3.86
C GLY A 73 5.01 -8.91 3.48
N PHE A 74 5.63 -8.04 2.68
CA PHE A 74 7.03 -8.16 2.28
C PHE A 74 7.97 -8.04 3.48
N LYS A 75 7.72 -7.08 4.36
CA LYS A 75 8.49 -6.92 5.60
C LYS A 75 8.39 -8.19 6.46
N LYS A 76 7.19 -8.75 6.63
CA LYS A 76 6.98 -9.97 7.39
C LYS A 76 7.65 -11.19 6.74
N ALA A 77 7.41 -11.40 5.44
CA ALA A 77 8.05 -12.47 4.68
C ALA A 77 9.58 -12.38 4.72
N TRP A 78 10.14 -11.17 4.69
CA TRP A 78 11.57 -10.96 4.83
C TRP A 78 12.09 -11.36 6.22
N GLN A 79 11.38 -11.01 7.29
CA GLN A 79 11.72 -11.44 8.65
C GLN A 79 11.67 -12.97 8.80
N GLU A 80 10.73 -13.62 8.12
CA GLU A 80 10.57 -15.07 8.08
C GLU A 80 11.53 -15.75 7.09
N ARG A 81 12.37 -14.97 6.37
CA ARG A 81 13.25 -15.44 5.28
C ARG A 81 12.50 -16.12 4.13
N ASP A 82 11.21 -15.85 3.99
CA ASP A 82 10.36 -16.37 2.91
C ASP A 82 10.50 -15.50 1.65
N TYR A 83 11.70 -15.50 1.08
CA TYR A 83 12.04 -14.72 -0.12
C TYR A 83 11.22 -15.16 -1.34
N ALA A 84 10.88 -16.46 -1.40
CA ALA A 84 10.05 -17.03 -2.46
C ALA A 84 8.66 -16.36 -2.52
N THR A 85 8.01 -16.11 -1.37
CA THR A 85 6.72 -15.41 -1.33
C THR A 85 6.85 -13.97 -1.80
N ILE A 86 7.93 -13.26 -1.42
CA ILE A 86 8.18 -11.88 -1.88
C ILE A 86 8.26 -11.85 -3.41
N ILE A 87 9.05 -12.73 -4.01
CA ILE A 87 9.23 -12.82 -5.46
C ILE A 87 7.91 -13.18 -6.15
N ALA A 88 7.20 -14.18 -5.63
CA ALA A 88 5.95 -14.67 -6.21
C ALA A 88 4.87 -13.58 -6.22
N VAL A 89 4.72 -12.83 -5.12
CA VAL A 89 3.74 -11.74 -5.03
C VAL A 89 4.19 -10.53 -5.84
N ALA A 90 5.49 -10.17 -5.82
CA ALA A 90 6.03 -9.08 -6.62
C ALA A 90 5.78 -9.30 -8.13
N ARG A 91 5.91 -10.53 -8.63
CA ARG A 91 5.61 -10.87 -10.03
C ARG A 91 4.13 -10.72 -10.40
N LYS A 92 3.21 -10.82 -9.43
CA LYS A 92 1.77 -10.57 -9.64
C LYS A 92 1.44 -9.07 -9.65
N ILE A 93 2.31 -8.23 -9.08
CA ILE A 93 2.15 -6.78 -9.03
C ILE A 93 2.64 -6.19 -10.37
N PRO A 94 1.89 -5.26 -10.98
CA PRO A 94 2.36 -4.60 -12.20
C PRO A 94 3.62 -3.78 -11.92
N ASP A 95 4.65 -3.93 -12.77
CA ASP A 95 5.95 -3.24 -12.65
C ASP A 95 5.84 -1.75 -12.42
N LYS A 96 4.87 -1.07 -13.05
CA LYS A 96 4.63 0.36 -12.85
C LYS A 96 4.44 0.69 -11.36
N VAL A 97 3.64 -0.12 -10.66
CA VAL A 97 3.35 0.08 -9.23
C VAL A 97 4.55 -0.32 -8.37
N LEU A 98 5.28 -1.36 -8.77
CA LEU A 98 6.52 -1.76 -8.08
C LEU A 98 7.59 -0.67 -8.18
N GLN A 99 7.71 -0.02 -9.34
CA GLN A 99 8.63 1.10 -9.59
C GLN A 99 8.18 2.39 -8.92
N GLU A 100 6.87 2.62 -8.75
CA GLU A 100 6.33 3.75 -8.00
C GLU A 100 6.72 3.68 -6.51
N ASP A 101 6.96 2.49 -5.95
CA ASP A 101 7.36 2.32 -4.55
C ASP A 101 8.78 1.75 -4.40
N PRO A 102 9.78 2.59 -4.05
CA PRO A 102 11.18 2.16 -3.99
C PRO A 102 11.43 1.09 -2.92
N LYS A 103 10.59 0.99 -1.86
CA LYS A 103 10.76 -0.05 -0.84
C LYS A 103 10.33 -1.42 -1.36
N LEU A 104 9.25 -1.49 -2.14
CA LEU A 104 8.81 -2.76 -2.71
C LEU A 104 9.84 -3.28 -3.72
N LEU A 105 10.37 -2.39 -4.57
CA LEU A 105 11.43 -2.74 -5.51
C LEU A 105 12.67 -3.25 -4.76
N MET A 106 13.09 -2.56 -3.69
CA MET A 106 14.21 -2.99 -2.86
C MET A 106 14.00 -4.39 -2.28
N TRP A 107 12.84 -4.67 -1.68
CA TRP A 107 12.56 -6.00 -1.13
C TRP A 107 12.59 -7.09 -2.19
N TYR A 108 12.04 -6.80 -3.38
CA TYR A 108 12.06 -7.74 -4.50
C TYR A 108 13.49 -8.04 -4.97
N ASP A 109 14.29 -7.01 -5.21
CA ASP A 109 15.69 -7.15 -5.66
C ASP A 109 16.55 -7.91 -4.64
N GLN A 110 16.38 -7.59 -3.36
CA GLN A 110 17.03 -8.30 -2.27
C GLN A 110 16.57 -9.76 -2.17
N ALA A 111 15.28 -10.03 -2.35
CA ALA A 111 14.74 -11.39 -2.30
C ALA A 111 15.25 -12.23 -3.47
N ILE A 112 15.30 -11.67 -4.69
CA ILE A 112 15.88 -12.34 -5.87
C ILE A 112 17.35 -12.68 -5.62
N THR A 113 18.12 -11.72 -5.10
CA THR A 113 19.54 -11.93 -4.80
C THR A 113 19.73 -13.04 -3.77
N ARG A 114 18.91 -13.08 -2.71
CA ARG A 114 18.99 -14.12 -1.68
C ARG A 114 18.58 -15.50 -2.18
N MET A 115 17.47 -15.61 -2.92
CA MET A 115 17.02 -16.88 -3.51
C MET A 115 18.01 -17.42 -4.55
N GLY A 116 18.68 -16.54 -5.30
CA GLY A 116 19.71 -16.95 -6.27
C GLY A 116 21.01 -17.42 -5.63
N ASP A 117 21.31 -16.99 -4.41
CA ASP A 117 22.49 -17.42 -3.62
C ASP A 117 22.25 -18.75 -2.88
N GLU A 118 20.98 -19.09 -2.61
CA GLU A 118 20.56 -20.36 -1.98
C GLU A 118 20.36 -21.52 -2.98
N SER A 119 20.77 -21.37 -4.25
CA SER A 119 20.64 -22.38 -5.32
C SER A 119 21.95 -23.09 -5.67
#